data_AF-A0A257P8T4-F1
#
_entry.id   AF-A0A257P8T4-F1
#
_cell.length_a   1.000
_cell.length_b   1.000
_cell.length_c   1.000
_cell.angle_alpha   90.00
_cell.angle_beta   90.00
_cell.angle_gamma   90.00
#
_symmetry.space_group_name_H-M   'P 1'
#
loop_
_entity.id
_entity.type
_entity.pdbx_description
1 polymer ?
#
loop_
_entity_poly.entity_id
_entity_poly.type
_entity_poly.pdbx_seq_one_letter_code
_entity_poly.pdbx_strand_id
1 'polypeptide(L)'
;HGGTVLATTRFGSEREVEQITDRGTAFERGALFWRWTMGFNATAESIHRWAWWFAVLTTLTGGIGILLTGTVVDNWYLWGVKHGIAPPYPTIWHGVVDPATLTHAGGTQ
;
A
#
# COMPACT_ATOMS: atom_id res chain seq x y z
N HIS A 1 11.60 10.49 -5.25
CA HIS A 1 11.96 10.87 -6.63
C HIS A 1 12.21 12.37 -6.74
N GLY A 2 11.20 13.25 -6.62
CA GLY A 2 11.38 14.71 -6.79
C GLY A 2 12.52 15.32 -5.96
N GLY A 3 12.68 14.93 -4.70
CA GLY A 3 13.81 15.38 -3.87
C GLY A 3 15.19 14.99 -4.42
N THR A 4 15.33 13.81 -5.06
CA THR A 4 16.60 13.37 -5.67
C THR A 4 16.92 14.18 -6.93
N VAL A 5 15.91 14.45 -7.77
CA VAL A 5 16.08 15.28 -8.97
C VAL A 5 16.53 16.68 -8.54
N LEU A 6 15.80 17.33 -7.62
CA LEU A 6 16.16 18.66 -7.12
C LEU A 6 17.56 18.71 -6.49
N ALA A 7 17.96 17.69 -5.73
CA ALA A 7 19.29 17.62 -5.12
C ALA A 7 20.44 17.51 -6.14
N THR A 8 20.14 17.11 -7.38
CA THR A 8 21.13 16.91 -8.45
C THR A 8 20.93 17.84 -9.64
N THR A 9 20.04 18.84 -9.56
CA THR A 9 19.75 19.80 -10.65
C THR A 9 20.99 20.56 -11.12
N ARG A 10 21.97 20.84 -10.25
CA ARG A 10 23.24 21.45 -10.67
C ARG A 10 24.04 20.62 -11.69
N PHE A 11 23.65 19.36 -11.89
CA PHE A 11 24.24 18.42 -12.85
C PHE A 11 23.28 18.09 -14.03
N GLY A 12 22.16 18.82 -14.17
CA GLY A 12 21.19 18.62 -15.25
C GLY A 12 20.28 17.39 -15.07
N SER A 13 19.87 17.08 -13.84
CA SER A 13 19.03 15.92 -13.51
C SER A 13 17.60 16.00 -14.05
N GLU A 14 17.11 17.20 -14.34
CA GLU A 14 15.79 17.46 -14.94
C GLU A 14 15.70 16.99 -16.40
N ARG A 15 16.84 16.81 -17.07
CA ARG A 15 16.95 16.31 -18.44
C ARG A 15 16.96 14.78 -18.46
N GLU A 16 15.88 14.20 -17.95
CA GLU A 16 15.84 12.77 -17.62
C GLU A 16 15.92 11.86 -18.86
N VAL A 17 15.38 12.28 -20.01
CA VAL A 17 15.47 11.51 -21.26
C VAL A 17 16.92 11.35 -21.70
N GLU A 18 17.71 12.42 -21.62
CA GLU A 18 19.14 12.37 -21.89
C GLU A 18 19.87 11.51 -20.86
N GLN A 19 19.53 11.62 -19.57
CA GLN A 19 20.13 10.78 -18.51
C GLN A 19 19.79 9.28 -18.65
N ILE A 20 18.68 8.94 -19.31
CA ILE A 20 18.30 7.56 -19.63
C ILE A 20 19.15 7.02 -20.78
N THR A 21 19.30 7.81 -21.85
CA THR A 21 20.00 7.40 -23.08
C THR A 21 21.52 7.47 -22.97
N ASP A 22 22.03 8.46 -22.24
CA ASP A 22 23.44 8.65 -21.93
C ASP A 22 23.61 9.06 -20.45
N ARG A 23 24.11 8.13 -19.64
CA ARG A 23 24.10 8.29 -18.18
C ARG A 23 25.10 9.36 -17.74
N GLY A 24 24.61 10.45 -17.17
CA GLY A 24 25.43 11.51 -16.58
C GLY A 24 25.62 11.41 -15.06
N THR A 25 26.51 12.28 -14.53
CA THR A 25 26.85 12.30 -13.09
C THR A 25 25.65 12.61 -12.17
N ALA A 26 24.60 13.26 -12.70
CA ALA A 26 23.35 13.50 -11.98
C ALA A 26 22.74 12.19 -11.44
N PHE A 27 22.45 11.24 -12.34
CA PHE A 27 21.84 9.96 -11.96
C PHE A 27 22.85 8.93 -11.45
N GLU A 28 24.15 9.07 -11.70
CA GLU A 28 25.17 8.28 -10.97
C GLU A 28 25.19 8.61 -9.48
N ARG A 29 25.18 9.91 -9.13
CA ARG A 29 25.11 10.36 -7.73
C ARG A 29 23.77 10.01 -7.09
N GLY A 30 22.67 10.18 -7.84
CA GLY A 30 21.34 9.76 -7.39
C GLY A 30 21.27 8.26 -7.11
N ALA A 31 21.81 7.43 -8.00
CA ALA A 31 21.90 5.98 -7.82
C ALA A 31 22.75 5.60 -6.59
N LEU A 32 23.94 6.18 -6.45
CA LEU A 32 24.82 5.92 -5.30
C LEU A 32 24.20 6.34 -3.98
N PHE A 33 23.54 7.49 -3.92
CA PHE A 33 22.79 7.94 -2.75
C PHE A 33 21.83 6.84 -2.26
N TRP A 34 20.93 6.38 -3.13
CA TRP A 34 19.97 5.34 -2.77
C TRP A 34 20.64 4.01 -2.44
N ARG A 35 21.67 3.61 -3.18
CA ARG A 35 22.41 2.38 -2.92
C ARG A 35 23.03 2.38 -1.53
N TRP A 36 23.61 3.50 -1.10
CA TRP A 36 24.20 3.64 0.22
C TRP A 36 23.17 3.80 1.33
N THR A 37 21.98 4.35 1.03
CA THR A 37 20.90 4.49 2.02
C THR A 37 20.14 3.18 2.28
N MET A 38 19.85 2.39 1.24
CA MET A 38 18.97 1.21 1.37
C MET A 38 19.50 -0.08 0.72
N GLY A 39 20.77 -0.11 0.29
CA GLY A 39 21.43 -1.32 -0.24
C GLY A 39 21.17 -1.64 -1.71
N PHE A 40 20.23 -0.96 -2.35
CA PHE A 40 19.94 -1.06 -3.80
C PHE A 40 19.53 0.29 -4.38
N ASN A 41 19.49 0.40 -5.71
CA ASN A 41 19.08 1.61 -6.40
C ASN A 41 18.37 1.31 -7.73
N ALA A 42 17.64 2.30 -8.24
CA ALA A 42 17.05 2.29 -9.58
C ALA A 42 17.97 3.02 -10.60
N THR A 43 17.60 2.97 -11.87
CA THR A 43 18.16 3.82 -12.95
C THR A 43 17.26 5.03 -13.17
N ALA A 44 17.72 5.99 -14.00
CA ALA A 44 16.90 7.13 -14.43
C ALA A 44 15.59 6.69 -15.08
N GLU A 45 15.59 5.58 -15.81
CA GLU A 45 14.38 5.04 -16.44
C GLU A 45 13.53 4.22 -15.46
N SER A 46 14.16 3.31 -14.72
CA SER A 46 13.40 2.33 -13.94
C SER A 46 12.68 2.96 -12.75
N ILE A 47 13.15 4.09 -12.21
CA ILE A 47 12.43 4.81 -11.16
C ILE A 47 11.05 5.31 -11.62
N HIS A 48 10.93 5.69 -12.91
CA HIS A 48 9.65 6.07 -13.50
C HIS A 48 8.73 4.86 -13.70
N ARG A 49 9.29 3.70 -14.04
CA ARG A 49 8.54 2.44 -14.09
C ARG A 49 8.01 2.04 -12.71
N TRP A 50 8.82 2.19 -11.66
CA TRP A 50 8.38 2.00 -10.27
C TRP A 50 7.23 2.95 -9.91
N ALA A 51 7.38 4.24 -10.19
CA ALA A 51 6.34 5.24 -9.87
C ALA A 51 5.03 4.96 -10.64
N TRP A 52 5.13 4.64 -11.92
CA TRP A 52 3.98 4.31 -12.76
C TRP A 52 3.23 3.07 -12.24
N TRP A 53 3.95 1.98 -11.93
CA TRP A 53 3.31 0.77 -11.40
C TRP A 53 2.67 0.99 -10.05
N PHE A 54 3.29 1.75 -9.14
CA PHE A 54 2.67 2.10 -7.87
C PHE A 54 1.37 2.90 -8.05
N ALA A 55 1.35 3.86 -8.98
CA ALA A 55 0.16 4.63 -9.31
C ALA A 55 -0.96 3.74 -9.89
N VAL A 56 -0.63 2.87 -10.84
CA VAL A 56 -1.57 1.94 -11.48
C VAL A 56 -2.12 0.93 -10.48
N LEU A 57 -1.26 0.32 -9.65
CA LEU A 57 -1.68 -0.70 -8.70
C LEU A 57 -2.58 -0.14 -7.60
N THR A 58 -2.45 1.15 -7.25
CA THR A 58 -3.34 1.80 -6.29
C THR A 58 -4.81 1.72 -6.72
N THR A 59 -5.12 2.13 -7.96
CA THR A 59 -6.51 2.10 -8.44
C THR A 59 -6.94 0.71 -8.87
N LEU A 60 -6.03 -0.10 -9.41
CA LEU A 60 -6.34 -1.48 -9.82
C LEU A 60 -6.73 -2.35 -8.62
N THR A 61 -5.93 -2.33 -7.55
CA THR A 61 -6.24 -3.12 -6.34
C THR A 61 -7.48 -2.59 -5.62
N GLY A 62 -7.68 -1.27 -5.59
CA GLY A 62 -8.92 -0.67 -5.09
C GLY A 62 -10.15 -1.11 -5.88
N GLY A 63 -10.06 -1.14 -7.21
CA GLY A 63 -11.13 -1.63 -8.09
C GLY A 63 -11.45 -3.10 -7.86
N ILE A 64 -10.44 -3.96 -7.73
CA ILE A 64 -10.61 -5.38 -7.39
C ILE A 64 -11.33 -5.52 -6.05
N GLY A 65 -10.92 -4.75 -5.03
CA GLY A 65 -11.55 -4.77 -3.71
C GLY A 65 -13.05 -4.44 -3.75
N ILE A 66 -13.44 -3.42 -4.51
CA ILE A 66 -14.85 -3.06 -4.70
C ILE A 66 -15.60 -4.14 -5.48
N LEU A 67 -15.04 -4.66 -6.56
CA LEU A 67 -15.69 -5.69 -7.36
C LEU A 67 -15.99 -6.94 -6.53
N LEU A 68 -15.12 -7.33 -5.61
CA LEU A 68 -15.31 -8.49 -4.73
C LEU A 68 -16.30 -8.23 -3.57
N THR A 69 -16.45 -6.97 -3.17
CA THR A 69 -17.32 -6.60 -2.04
C THR A 69 -18.80 -6.73 -2.44
N GLY A 70 -19.55 -7.56 -1.73
CA GLY A 70 -20.97 -7.85 -1.97
C GLY A 70 -21.25 -8.79 -3.15
N THR A 71 -20.25 -9.14 -3.97
CA THR A 71 -20.39 -10.17 -5.02
C THR A 71 -19.75 -11.49 -4.61
N VAL A 72 -18.62 -11.42 -3.90
CA VAL A 72 -17.84 -12.58 -3.44
C VAL A 72 -17.71 -12.59 -1.92
N VAL A 73 -17.59 -11.40 -1.29
CA VAL A 73 -17.42 -11.26 0.15
C VAL A 73 -18.40 -10.23 0.71
N ASP A 74 -19.29 -10.69 1.60
CA ASP A 74 -20.29 -9.82 2.26
C ASP A 74 -19.76 -9.15 3.53
N ASN A 75 -18.84 -9.81 4.24
CA ASN A 75 -18.24 -9.28 5.47
C ASN A 75 -16.75 -9.63 5.52
N TRP A 76 -15.91 -8.61 5.26
CA TRP A 76 -14.45 -8.76 5.24
C TRP A 76 -13.84 -9.15 6.60
N TYR A 77 -14.45 -8.74 7.72
CA TYR A 77 -13.98 -9.15 9.04
C TYR A 77 -14.20 -10.66 9.26
N LEU A 78 -15.42 -11.16 9.03
CA LEU A 78 -15.72 -12.58 9.17
C LEU A 78 -14.98 -13.45 8.14
N TRP A 79 -14.75 -12.93 6.93
CA TRP A 79 -13.86 -13.56 5.96
C TRP A 79 -12.43 -13.68 6.51
N GLY A 80 -11.91 -12.63 7.14
CA GLY A 80 -10.59 -12.66 7.80
C GLY A 80 -10.51 -13.65 8.96
N VAL A 81 -11.57 -13.76 9.77
CA VAL A 81 -11.69 -14.79 10.83
C VAL A 81 -11.67 -16.19 10.22
N LYS A 82 -12.48 -16.44 9.18
CA LYS A 82 -12.53 -17.73 8.46
C LYS A 82 -11.16 -18.16 7.92
N HIS A 83 -10.36 -17.20 7.45
CA HIS A 83 -9.03 -17.46 6.91
C HIS A 83 -7.90 -17.31 7.94
N GLY A 84 -8.22 -17.09 9.22
CA GLY A 84 -7.23 -17.05 10.30
C GLY A 84 -6.27 -15.86 10.27
N ILE A 85 -6.64 -14.76 9.60
CA ILE A 85 -5.81 -13.54 9.50
C ILE A 85 -6.28 -12.42 10.44
N ALA A 86 -7.50 -12.54 10.98
CA ALA A 86 -8.01 -11.59 11.98
C ALA A 86 -7.33 -11.85 13.34
N PRO A 87 -6.57 -10.89 13.89
CA PRO A 87 -5.91 -11.08 15.18
C PRO A 87 -6.94 -11.03 16.32
N PRO A 88 -6.89 -11.96 17.30
CA PRO A 88 -7.67 -11.85 18.52
C PRO A 88 -7.03 -10.83 19.47
N TYR A 89 -7.87 -10.11 20.21
CA TYR A 89 -7.43 -9.29 21.34
C TYR A 89 -7.80 -9.98 22.66
N PRO A 90 -7.00 -9.79 23.73
CA PRO A 90 -7.38 -10.28 25.05
C PRO A 90 -8.67 -9.60 25.54
N THR A 91 -9.50 -10.37 26.23
CA THR A 91 -10.74 -9.87 26.85
C THR A 91 -10.40 -9.04 28.09
N ILE A 92 -10.25 -7.71 27.90
CA ILE A 92 -9.98 -6.75 28.99
C ILE A 92 -11.24 -6.31 29.73
N TRP A 93 -12.40 -6.37 29.06
CA TRP A 93 -13.71 -6.05 29.60
C TRP A 93 -14.61 -7.27 29.46
N HIS A 94 -15.61 -7.42 30.34
CA HIS A 94 -16.59 -8.48 30.21
C HIS A 94 -17.29 -8.41 28.84
N GLY A 95 -17.51 -9.56 28.21
CA GLY A 95 -18.22 -9.63 26.93
C GLY A 95 -19.64 -9.09 27.06
N VAL A 96 -20.05 -8.27 26.10
CA VAL A 96 -21.44 -7.81 26.00
C VAL A 96 -22.23 -8.86 25.23
N VAL A 97 -23.23 -9.45 25.86
CA VAL A 97 -24.17 -10.37 25.21
C VAL A 97 -25.16 -9.55 24.38
N ASP A 98 -25.43 -9.99 23.14
CA ASP A 98 -26.44 -9.36 22.30
C ASP A 98 -27.84 -9.51 22.94
N PRO A 99 -28.51 -8.42 23.35
CA PRO A 99 -29.81 -8.49 24.02
C PRO A 99 -30.91 -9.10 23.15
N ALA A 100 -30.77 -9.04 21.81
CA ALA A 100 -31.73 -9.67 20.90
C ALA A 100 -31.73 -11.21 21.00
N THR A 101 -30.66 -11.80 21.57
CA THR A 101 -30.54 -13.25 21.79
C THR A 101 -31.09 -13.69 23.14
N LEU A 102 -31.47 -12.75 24.01
CA LEU A 102 -32.08 -13.07 25.29
C LEU A 102 -33.52 -13.51 25.07
N THR A 103 -33.84 -14.75 25.46
CA THR A 103 -35.22 -15.21 25.52
C THR A 103 -36.02 -14.29 26.43
N HIS A 104 -37.00 -13.58 25.88
CA HIS A 104 -38.04 -12.92 26.68
C HIS A 104 -38.81 -14.01 27.41
N ALA A 105 -38.55 -14.19 28.71
CA ALA A 105 -39.45 -14.94 29.56
C ALA A 105 -40.84 -14.30 29.46
N GLY A 106 -41.83 -15.11 29.10
CA GLY A 106 -43.13 -14.68 28.58
C GLY A 106 -43.81 -13.57 29.39
N GLY A 107 -44.25 -12.53 28.68
CA GLY A 107 -45.34 -11.69 29.14
C GLY A 107 -46.64 -12.48 29.06
N THR A 108 -47.04 -13.10 30.18
CA THR A 108 -48.43 -13.48 30.40
C THR A 108 -49.21 -12.20 30.73
N GLN A 109 -50.06 -11.75 29.80
CA GLN A 109 -51.33 -11.11 30.16
C GLN A 109 -52.43 -12.16 30.14
#